data_AF-A0A2W7AHM4-F1
#
_entry.id   AF-A0A2W7AHM4-F1
#
_cell.length_a   1.000
_cell.length_b   1.000
_cell.length_c   1.000
_cell.angle_alpha   90.00
_cell.angle_beta   90.00
_cell.angle_gamma   90.00
#
_symmetry.space_group_name_H-M   'P 1'
#
loop_
_entity.id
_entity.type
_entity.pdbx_description
1 polymer ?
#
loop_
_entity_poly.entity_id
_entity_poly.type
_entity_poly.pdbx_seq_one_letter_code
_entity_poly.pdbx_strand_id
1 'polypeptide(L)'
;MSALANIDSADFDVLLEAAREIKYKSSRASVLSALAKIDSAYFDEALQAAREIKDEYSRAGLLSALAKKSPQNFLSNIYEAILAIVHKPSRAHAISGYITRLSLATLPYSEWQTHLHILAHCKRSNLMEDLVTLYPAILHLGGTAAVRGVVDTMRQVCSQWK
;
A
#
# COMPACT_ATOMS: atom_id res chain seq x y z
N MET A 1 14.36 -18.22 8.90
CA MET A 1 15.50 -17.40 8.46
C MET A 1 15.81 -17.83 7.03
N SER A 2 15.41 -17.04 6.04
CA SER A 2 15.52 -17.40 4.63
C SER A 2 16.98 -17.38 4.18
N ALA A 3 17.32 -18.22 3.19
CA ALA A 3 18.64 -18.31 2.54
C ALA A 3 19.17 -16.98 1.93
N LEU A 4 18.41 -15.89 2.03
CA LEU A 4 18.71 -14.56 1.50
C LEU A 4 19.47 -13.66 2.49
N ALA A 5 19.68 -14.09 3.73
CA ALA A 5 20.36 -13.30 4.77
C ALA A 5 21.91 -13.34 4.67
N ASN A 6 22.47 -14.02 3.66
CA ASN A 6 23.91 -14.26 3.54
C ASN A 6 24.44 -13.88 2.14
N ILE A 7 23.85 -12.85 1.53
CA ILE A 7 24.38 -12.23 0.31
C ILE A 7 25.50 -11.31 0.77
N ASP A 8 26.74 -11.57 0.35
CA ASP A 8 27.85 -10.64 0.57
C ASP A 8 27.58 -9.33 -0.18
N SER A 9 28.12 -8.19 0.28
CA SER A 9 27.82 -6.88 -0.31
C SER A 9 28.13 -6.85 -1.82
N ALA A 10 29.17 -7.56 -2.24
CA ALA A 10 29.55 -7.68 -3.65
C ALA A 10 28.47 -8.38 -4.50
N ASP A 11 27.83 -9.43 -3.99
CA ASP A 11 26.75 -10.13 -4.68
C ASP A 11 25.48 -9.27 -4.73
N PHE A 12 25.24 -8.46 -3.69
CA PHE A 12 24.11 -7.54 -3.66
C PHE A 12 24.24 -6.44 -4.72
N ASP A 13 25.42 -5.84 -4.86
CA ASP A 13 25.68 -4.82 -5.87
C ASP A 13 25.49 -5.36 -7.29
N VAL A 14 25.93 -6.60 -7.56
CA VAL A 14 25.70 -7.26 -8.85
C VAL A 14 24.21 -7.46 -9.13
N LEU A 15 23.42 -7.88 -8.13
CA LEU A 15 21.97 -8.01 -8.28
C LEU A 15 21.29 -6.68 -8.55
N LEU A 16 21.77 -5.60 -7.92
CA LEU A 16 21.24 -4.26 -8.11
C LEU A 16 21.50 -3.74 -9.53
N GLU A 17 22.73 -3.89 -10.03
CA GLU A 17 23.07 -3.54 -11.43
C GLU A 17 22.23 -4.36 -12.41
N ALA A 18 22.14 -5.68 -12.21
CA ALA A 18 21.30 -6.55 -13.04
C ALA A 18 19.83 -6.10 -13.03
N ALA A 19 19.30 -5.66 -11.88
CA ALA A 19 17.96 -5.11 -11.77
C ALA A 19 17.79 -3.82 -12.58
N ARG A 20 18.77 -2.91 -12.54
CA ARG A 20 18.77 -1.62 -13.27
C ARG A 20 18.71 -1.82 -14.79
N GLU A 21 19.39 -2.86 -15.29
CA GLU A 21 19.44 -3.22 -16.71
C GLU A 21 18.13 -3.82 -17.26
N ILE A 22 17.19 -4.25 -16.38
CA ILE A 22 15.91 -4.82 -16.82
C ILE A 22 15.13 -3.79 -17.65
N LYS A 23 14.91 -4.11 -18.93
CA LYS A 23 14.23 -3.21 -19.88
C LYS A 23 12.76 -3.00 -19.56
N TYR A 24 12.07 -4.02 -19.07
CA TYR A 24 10.65 -3.91 -18.74
C TYR A 24 10.47 -3.26 -17.38
N LYS A 25 9.96 -2.02 -17.37
CA LYS A 25 9.88 -1.18 -16.17
C LYS A 25 9.18 -1.84 -14.99
N SER A 26 8.06 -2.53 -15.21
CA SER A 26 7.35 -3.20 -14.10
C SER A 26 8.17 -4.34 -13.51
N SER A 27 8.93 -5.08 -14.34
CA SER A 27 9.84 -6.13 -13.85
C SER A 27 11.00 -5.51 -13.09
N ARG A 28 11.65 -4.47 -13.64
CA ARG A 28 12.72 -3.73 -12.98
C ARG A 28 12.28 -3.24 -11.61
N ALA A 29 11.15 -2.55 -11.55
CA ALA A 29 10.63 -1.97 -10.33
C ALA A 29 10.21 -3.05 -9.31
N SER A 30 9.74 -4.21 -9.77
CA SER A 30 9.44 -5.35 -8.89
C SER A 30 10.71 -5.94 -8.26
N VAL A 31 11.80 -6.09 -9.04
CA VAL A 31 13.08 -6.58 -8.53
C VAL A 31 13.70 -5.56 -7.57
N LEU A 32 13.74 -4.27 -7.94
CA LEU A 32 14.22 -3.21 -7.06
C LEU A 32 13.40 -3.12 -5.76
N SER A 33 12.08 -3.32 -5.82
CA SER A 33 11.24 -3.40 -4.62
C SER A 33 11.56 -4.61 -3.74
N ALA A 34 11.97 -5.74 -4.32
CA ALA A 34 12.42 -6.89 -3.56
C ALA A 34 13.78 -6.64 -2.90
N LEU A 35 14.72 -6.04 -3.62
CA LEU A 35 16.05 -5.67 -3.11
C LEU A 35 15.95 -4.61 -1.99
N ALA A 36 15.07 -3.61 -2.13
CA ALA A 36 14.84 -2.60 -1.10
C ALA A 36 14.30 -3.17 0.23
N LYS A 37 13.72 -4.39 0.20
CA LYS A 37 13.29 -5.09 1.43
C LYS A 37 14.44 -5.77 2.15
N ILE A 38 15.55 -6.03 1.44
CA ILE A 38 16.77 -6.60 2.00
C ILE A 38 17.62 -5.45 2.56
N ASP A 39 17.82 -4.40 1.76
CA ASP A 39 18.50 -3.18 2.18
C ASP A 39 17.62 -1.95 1.93
N SER A 40 17.21 -1.32 3.03
CA SER A 40 16.35 -0.15 3.01
C SER A 40 16.97 1.09 2.35
N ALA A 41 18.28 1.12 2.12
CA ALA A 41 18.94 2.21 1.40
C ALA A 41 18.39 2.40 -0.03
N TYR A 42 17.78 1.36 -0.61
CA TYR A 42 17.29 1.37 -1.99
C TYR A 42 15.77 1.62 -2.12
N PHE A 43 15.09 2.03 -1.06
CA PHE A 43 13.66 2.36 -1.13
C PHE A 43 13.38 3.56 -2.06
N ASP A 44 14.25 4.56 -2.09
CA ASP A 44 14.13 5.71 -3.01
C ASP A 44 14.19 5.26 -4.47
N GLU A 45 15.14 4.39 -4.80
CA GLU A 45 15.28 3.86 -6.16
C GLU A 45 14.09 3.00 -6.57
N ALA A 46 13.62 2.12 -5.67
CA ALA A 46 12.43 1.31 -5.92
C ALA A 46 11.17 2.17 -6.10
N LEU A 47 11.02 3.27 -5.33
CA LEU A 47 9.93 4.22 -5.48
C LEU A 47 10.02 4.97 -6.82
N GLN A 48 11.22 5.39 -7.22
CA GLN A 48 11.43 6.05 -8.50
C GLN A 48 11.08 5.12 -9.66
N ALA A 49 11.52 3.86 -9.61
CA ALA A 49 11.17 2.84 -10.60
C ALA A 49 9.65 2.59 -10.63
N ALA A 50 8.97 2.60 -9.49
CA ALA A 50 7.51 2.50 -9.43
C ALA A 50 6.81 3.67 -10.12
N ARG A 51 7.28 4.91 -9.90
CA ARG A 51 6.73 6.13 -10.53
C ARG A 51 6.81 6.09 -12.05
N GLU A 52 7.85 5.47 -12.61
CA GLU A 52 8.07 5.34 -14.05
C GLU A 52 7.14 4.34 -14.76
N ILE A 53 6.41 3.50 -14.02
CA ILE A 53 5.44 2.57 -14.57
C ILE A 53 4.25 3.36 -15.13
N LYS A 54 3.97 3.17 -16.43
CA LYS A 54 2.87 3.86 -17.12
C LYS A 54 1.50 3.27 -16.79
N ASP A 55 1.41 1.95 -16.69
CA ASP A 55 0.17 1.29 -16.31
C ASP A 55 -0.12 1.53 -14.82
N GLU A 56 -1.16 2.32 -14.54
CA GLU A 56 -1.44 2.77 -13.18
C GLU A 56 -1.87 1.63 -12.24
N TYR A 57 -2.45 0.56 -12.78
CA TYR A 57 -2.79 -0.61 -11.98
C TYR A 57 -1.53 -1.35 -11.51
N SER A 58 -0.58 -1.58 -12.42
CA SER A 58 0.74 -2.15 -12.09
C SER A 58 1.51 -1.26 -11.12
N ARG A 59 1.49 0.06 -11.35
CA ARG A 59 2.11 1.05 -10.45
C ARG A 59 1.49 1.00 -9.05
N ALA A 60 0.17 0.96 -8.96
CA ALA A 60 -0.55 0.85 -7.69
C ALA A 60 -0.20 -0.41 -6.91
N GLY A 61 -0.15 -1.56 -7.59
CA GLY A 61 0.22 -2.84 -6.96
C GLY A 61 1.63 -2.78 -6.37
N LEU A 62 2.58 -2.18 -7.09
CA LEU A 62 3.94 -2.03 -6.60
C LEU A 62 4.03 -1.05 -5.42
N LEU A 63 3.36 0.09 -5.49
CA LEU A 63 3.32 1.07 -4.38
C LEU A 63 2.66 0.47 -3.13
N SER A 64 1.61 -0.34 -3.29
CA SER A 64 0.98 -1.11 -2.21
C SER A 64 1.99 -2.06 -1.54
N ALA A 65 2.75 -2.80 -2.35
CA ALA A 65 3.76 -3.74 -1.87
C ALA A 65 4.95 -3.04 -1.19
N LEU A 66 5.39 -1.90 -1.73
CA LEU A 66 6.42 -1.07 -1.12
C LEU A 66 5.95 -0.55 0.24
N ALA A 67 4.77 0.06 0.32
CA ALA A 67 4.22 0.60 1.55
C ALA A 67 4.22 -0.45 2.68
N LYS A 68 3.71 -1.66 2.41
CA LYS A 68 3.66 -2.76 3.40
C LYS A 68 5.01 -3.09 4.04
N LYS A 69 6.14 -2.78 3.41
CA LYS A 69 7.48 -3.15 3.87
C LYS A 69 8.44 -1.97 4.08
N SER A 70 8.04 -0.74 3.78
CA SER A 70 8.90 0.42 3.97
C SER A 70 9.07 0.83 5.45
N PRO A 71 10.19 1.47 5.81
CA PRO A 71 10.36 2.16 7.08
C PRO A 71 9.29 3.25 7.29
N GLN A 72 8.97 3.58 8.56
CA GLN A 72 7.90 4.53 8.88
C GLN A 72 8.18 5.93 8.32
N ASN A 73 9.44 6.37 8.34
CA ASN A 73 9.88 7.66 7.81
C ASN A 73 9.80 7.75 6.27
N PHE A 74 9.59 6.64 5.58
CA PHE A 74 9.49 6.59 4.11
C PHE A 74 8.04 6.58 3.61
N LEU A 75 7.06 6.35 4.50
CA LEU A 75 5.66 6.23 4.11
C LEU A 75 5.10 7.48 3.45
N SER A 76 5.53 8.68 3.86
CA SER A 76 5.08 9.94 3.25
C SER A 76 5.40 10.01 1.76
N ASN A 77 6.61 9.61 1.35
CA ASN A 77 7.04 9.62 -0.05
C ASN A 77 6.21 8.65 -0.91
N ILE A 78 5.84 7.51 -0.33
CA ILE A 78 4.96 6.54 -1.00
C ILE A 78 3.54 7.09 -1.09
N TYR A 79 3.03 7.71 -0.03
CA TYR A 79 1.70 8.30 -0.03
C TYR A 79 1.55 9.36 -1.11
N GLU A 80 2.54 10.24 -1.29
CA GLU A 80 2.57 11.21 -2.39
C GLU A 80 2.50 10.52 -3.76
N ALA A 81 3.28 9.45 -3.95
CA ALA A 81 3.25 8.67 -5.19
C ALA A 81 1.89 7.98 -5.43
N ILE A 82 1.22 7.55 -4.36
CA ILE A 82 -0.14 6.99 -4.44
C ILE A 82 -1.13 8.09 -4.83
N LEU A 83 -1.05 9.28 -4.23
CA LEU A 83 -1.95 10.39 -4.56
C LEU A 83 -1.82 10.86 -6.01
N ALA A 84 -0.63 10.74 -6.59
CA ALA A 84 -0.36 11.02 -7.99
C ALA A 84 -1.02 10.04 -8.99
N ILE A 85 -1.58 8.92 -8.52
CA ILE A 85 -2.36 8.00 -9.37
C ILE A 85 -3.71 8.64 -9.71
N VAL A 86 -4.01 8.75 -11.00
CA VAL A 86 -5.25 9.38 -11.50
C VAL A 86 -6.42 8.40 -11.48
N HIS A 87 -6.19 7.16 -11.93
CA HIS A 87 -7.20 6.12 -11.98
C HIS A 87 -7.60 5.70 -10.56
N LYS A 88 -8.80 6.13 -10.13
CA LYS A 88 -9.27 6.01 -8.75
C LYS A 88 -9.26 4.57 -8.21
N PRO A 89 -9.69 3.53 -8.95
CA PRO A 89 -9.58 2.14 -8.48
C PRO A 89 -8.14 1.69 -8.24
N SER A 90 -7.19 2.13 -9.09
CA SER A 90 -5.76 1.86 -8.88
C SER A 90 -5.25 2.59 -7.64
N ARG A 91 -5.60 3.86 -7.46
CA ARG A 91 -5.24 4.61 -6.25
C ARG A 91 -5.78 3.95 -4.98
N ALA A 92 -7.04 3.48 -5.01
CA ALA A 92 -7.65 2.74 -3.91
C ALA A 92 -6.86 1.48 -3.58
N HIS A 93 -6.50 0.69 -4.60
CA HIS A 93 -5.67 -0.52 -4.42
C HIS A 93 -4.29 -0.23 -3.81
N ALA A 94 -3.68 0.90 -4.16
CA ALA A 94 -2.41 1.31 -3.58
C ALA A 94 -2.54 1.71 -2.10
N ILE A 95 -3.60 2.45 -1.76
CA ILE A 95 -3.91 2.84 -0.38
C ILE A 95 -4.13 1.62 0.53
N SER A 96 -4.74 0.53 0.05
CA SER A 96 -4.95 -0.69 0.83
C SER A 96 -3.64 -1.21 1.47
N GLY A 97 -2.51 -1.11 0.77
CA GLY A 97 -1.21 -1.49 1.33
C GLY A 97 -0.68 -0.48 2.34
N TYR A 98 -0.86 0.80 2.06
CA TYR A 98 -0.41 1.91 2.91
C TYR A 98 -1.08 1.92 4.28
N ILE A 99 -2.39 1.74 4.35
CA ILE A 99 -3.14 1.80 5.62
C ILE A 99 -2.71 0.74 6.63
N THR A 100 -2.16 -0.39 6.18
CA THR A 100 -1.66 -1.47 7.06
C THR A 100 -0.45 -1.05 7.88
N ARG A 101 0.18 0.09 7.55
CA ARG A 101 1.37 0.63 8.23
C ARG A 101 1.08 1.88 9.05
N LEU A 102 -0.17 2.34 9.09
CA LEU A 102 -0.56 3.50 9.87
C LEU A 102 -0.78 3.12 11.33
N SER A 103 -0.48 4.07 12.23
CA SER A 103 -0.94 4.00 13.62
C SER A 103 -2.43 4.35 13.67
N LEU A 104 -3.27 3.36 13.40
CA LEU A 104 -4.72 3.54 13.25
C LEU A 104 -5.41 4.02 14.53
N ALA A 105 -4.86 3.68 15.71
CA ALA A 105 -5.38 4.11 17.00
C ALA A 105 -5.15 5.61 17.29
N THR A 106 -4.36 6.30 16.47
CA THR A 106 -4.06 7.74 16.60
C THR A 106 -4.39 8.50 15.33
N LEU A 107 -5.12 7.89 14.39
CA LEU A 107 -5.42 8.48 13.10
C LEU A 107 -6.46 9.60 13.26
N PRO A 108 -6.17 10.85 12.84
CA PRO A 108 -7.16 11.93 12.88
C PRO A 108 -8.38 11.59 12.03
N TYR A 109 -9.56 12.09 12.44
CA TYR A 109 -10.81 11.85 11.71
C TYR A 109 -10.74 12.28 10.23
N SER A 110 -10.10 13.42 9.93
CA SER A 110 -9.93 13.91 8.56
C SER A 110 -9.10 12.98 7.67
N GLU A 111 -8.05 12.38 8.24
CA GLU A 111 -7.23 11.39 7.56
C GLU A 111 -8.01 10.10 7.36
N TRP A 112 -8.71 9.62 8.39
CA TRP A 112 -9.58 8.45 8.29
C TRP A 112 -10.64 8.62 7.17
N GLN A 113 -11.31 9.77 7.13
CA GLN A 113 -12.33 10.09 6.13
C GLN A 113 -11.72 10.14 4.71
N THR A 114 -10.53 10.73 4.57
CA THR A 114 -9.81 10.80 3.29
C THR A 114 -9.48 9.40 2.78
N HIS A 115 -8.89 8.54 3.61
CA HIS A 115 -8.57 7.16 3.23
C HIS A 115 -9.83 6.38 2.85
N LEU A 116 -10.90 6.48 3.64
CA LEU A 116 -12.17 5.82 3.34
C LEU A 116 -12.75 6.25 1.98
N HIS A 117 -12.71 7.55 1.68
CA HIS A 117 -13.20 8.06 0.40
C HIS A 117 -12.39 7.53 -0.80
N ILE A 118 -11.07 7.41 -0.64
CA ILE A 118 -10.23 6.80 -1.66
C ILE A 118 -10.57 5.31 -1.83
N LEU A 119 -10.62 4.56 -0.72
CA LEU A 119 -10.91 3.14 -0.69
C LEU A 119 -12.28 2.78 -1.28
N ALA A 120 -13.28 3.66 -1.15
CA ALA A 120 -14.61 3.46 -1.71
C ALA A 120 -14.63 3.23 -3.24
N HIS A 121 -13.54 3.52 -3.94
CA HIS A 121 -13.39 3.28 -5.39
C HIS A 121 -12.86 1.88 -5.75
N CYS A 122 -12.56 1.01 -4.77
CA CYS A 122 -12.17 -0.37 -5.04
C CYS A 122 -13.38 -1.32 -5.15
N LYS A 123 -13.12 -2.58 -5.50
CA LYS A 123 -14.17 -3.61 -5.50
C LYS A 123 -14.71 -3.78 -4.09
N ARG A 124 -16.02 -4.05 -3.97
CA ARG A 124 -16.70 -4.29 -2.69
C ARG A 124 -15.94 -5.25 -1.77
N SER A 125 -15.43 -6.36 -2.30
CA SER A 125 -14.66 -7.35 -1.54
C SER A 125 -13.42 -6.74 -0.87
N ASN A 126 -12.69 -5.90 -1.60
CA ASN A 126 -11.47 -5.27 -1.12
C ASN A 126 -11.81 -4.20 -0.07
N LEU A 127 -12.88 -3.43 -0.31
CA LEU A 127 -13.35 -2.43 0.64
C LEU A 127 -13.70 -3.08 1.99
N MET A 128 -14.29 -4.28 1.99
CA MET A 128 -14.56 -4.99 3.24
C MET A 128 -13.29 -5.37 3.99
N GLU A 129 -12.25 -5.84 3.29
CA GLU A 129 -10.95 -6.16 3.88
C GLU A 129 -10.27 -4.89 4.44
N ASP A 130 -10.34 -3.79 3.70
CA ASP A 130 -9.77 -2.51 4.12
C ASP A 130 -10.53 -1.90 5.32
N LEU A 131 -11.86 -2.06 5.39
CA LEU A 131 -12.66 -1.65 6.54
C LEU A 131 -12.30 -2.44 7.81
N VAL A 132 -12.01 -3.74 7.68
CA VAL A 132 -11.49 -4.54 8.79
C VAL A 132 -10.12 -4.02 9.22
N THR A 133 -9.27 -3.66 8.28
CA THR A 133 -7.96 -3.05 8.59
C THR A 133 -8.14 -1.75 9.36
N LEU A 134 -9.09 -0.88 8.96
CA LEU A 134 -9.38 0.40 9.62
C LEU A 134 -10.15 0.27 10.96
N TYR A 135 -10.51 -0.94 11.39
CA TYR A 135 -11.28 -1.18 12.62
C TYR A 135 -10.74 -0.44 13.85
N PRO A 136 -9.42 -0.44 14.15
CA PRO A 136 -8.90 0.26 15.34
C PRO A 136 -9.17 1.76 15.31
N ALA A 137 -9.16 2.39 14.13
CA ALA A 137 -9.47 3.81 13.98
C ALA A 137 -10.96 4.08 14.23
N ILE A 138 -11.86 3.24 13.72
CA ILE A 138 -13.30 3.36 13.94
C ILE A 138 -13.62 3.24 15.43
N LEU A 139 -13.01 2.27 16.11
CA LEU A 139 -13.16 2.06 17.54
C LEU A 139 -12.64 3.26 18.34
N HIS A 140 -11.49 3.81 17.97
CA HIS A 140 -10.92 4.99 18.64
C HIS A 140 -11.78 6.24 18.46
N LEU A 141 -12.28 6.48 17.25
CA LEU A 141 -13.02 7.70 16.89
C LEU A 141 -14.46 7.71 17.40
N GLY A 142 -15.13 6.56 17.41
CA GLY A 142 -16.58 6.48 17.69
C GLY A 142 -17.01 5.35 18.64
N GLY A 143 -16.06 4.62 19.22
CA GLY A 143 -16.34 3.54 20.15
C GLY A 143 -17.04 2.33 19.50
N THR A 144 -17.52 1.43 20.35
CA THR A 144 -18.18 0.18 19.93
C THR A 144 -19.52 0.41 19.23
N ALA A 145 -20.21 1.51 19.54
CA ALA A 145 -21.44 1.90 18.87
C ALA A 145 -21.21 2.25 17.39
N ALA A 146 -20.15 3.02 17.08
CA ALA A 146 -19.81 3.35 15.70
C ALA A 146 -19.43 2.10 14.89
N VAL A 147 -18.62 1.22 15.48
CA VAL A 147 -18.29 -0.08 14.90
C VAL A 147 -19.56 -0.87 14.54
N ARG A 148 -20.50 -0.98 15.47
CA ARG A 148 -21.76 -1.70 15.24
C ARG A 148 -22.56 -1.07 14.10
N GLY A 149 -22.68 0.26 14.09
CA GLY A 149 -23.38 0.98 13.02
C GLY A 149 -22.77 0.74 11.64
N VAL A 150 -21.43 0.72 11.53
CA VAL A 150 -20.73 0.41 10.27
C VAL A 150 -21.06 -1.01 9.81
N VAL A 151 -20.96 -2.00 10.72
CA VAL A 151 -21.26 -3.41 10.40
C VAL A 151 -22.73 -3.60 10.00
N ASP A 152 -23.66 -2.97 10.71
CA ASP A 152 -25.08 -3.05 10.40
C ASP A 152 -25.39 -2.43 9.03
N THR A 153 -24.77 -1.28 8.72
CA THR A 153 -24.84 -0.66 7.39
C THR A 153 -24.28 -1.59 6.31
N MET A 154 -23.13 -2.22 6.55
CA MET A 154 -22.55 -3.18 5.60
C MET A 154 -23.49 -4.37 5.35
N ARG A 155 -24.11 -4.93 6.40
CA ARG A 155 -25.10 -6.01 6.29
C ARG A 155 -26.33 -5.56 5.52
N GLN A 156 -26.84 -4.37 5.77
CA GLN A 156 -27.97 -3.81 5.05
C GLN A 156 -27.66 -3.69 3.56
N VAL A 157 -26.52 -3.11 3.18
CA VAL A 157 -26.11 -3.00 1.78
C VAL A 157 -25.89 -4.39 1.16
N CYS A 158 -25.32 -5.36 1.90
CA CYS A 158 -25.24 -6.76 1.42
C CYS A 158 -26.63 -7.32 1.10
N SER A 159 -27.60 -7.08 1.98
CA SER A 159 -28.94 -7.68 1.89
C SER A 159 -29.78 -7.12 0.76
N GLN A 160 -29.49 -5.90 0.30
CA GLN A 160 -30.22 -5.21 -0.77
C GLN A 160 -29.89 -5.75 -2.17
N TRP A 161 -28.84 -6.55 -2.32
CA TRP A 161 -28.36 -7.01 -3.62
C TRP A 161 -28.56 -8.53 -3.77
N LYS A 162 -29.79 -8.98 -3.59
CA LYS A 162 -30.23 -10.34 -3.91
C LYS A 162 -30.78 -10.42 -5.33
#